data_AF-A0A932JVK5-F1
#
_entry.id   AF-A0A932JVK5-F1
#
_cell.length_a   1.000
_cell.length_b   1.000
_cell.length_c   1.000
_cell.angle_alpha   90.00
_cell.angle_beta   90.00
_cell.angle_gamma   90.00
#
_symmetry.space_group_name_H-M   'P 1'
#
loop_
_entity.id
_entity.type
_entity.pdbx_description
1 polymer ?
#
loop_
_entity_poly.entity_id
_entity_poly.type
_entity_poly.pdbx_seq_one_letter_code
_entity_poly.pdbx_strand_id
1 'polypeptide(L)'
;MKAVLLLAAGLLLPSPARAAESPLLEMKARKVVSADATEWSPEETATLRRLRRAEAWGALQYLRDKTGTLDGSAVELPSGKGYKRLLLTVRGHDNWLFILSQEARAYFESKGGEAKYIFQLTDLEKKRFFDDEGMLTDHGVATYRRIRRRQAVYWINTDGRPQGTIRPPLAAQAVPRQAPAPPPPPPAPPKKPETEPGELPPGAPVEGGFGQRFPADAAAGGLIDAMVKGGAVEITEEEAKALAASSQMSQEDLLKTSLQAVPFNGKMRFYLKPGDPLAEKLLLLRQAQR
;
A
#
# COMPACT_ATOMS: atom_id res chain seq x y z
N MET A 1 70.98 4.90 2.22
CA MET A 1 69.79 5.37 2.96
C MET A 1 68.84 4.18 3.15
N LYS A 2 68.67 3.68 4.38
CA LYS A 2 67.79 2.53 4.68
C LYS A 2 66.42 3.06 5.12
N ALA A 3 65.38 2.72 4.36
CA ALA A 3 64.00 3.02 4.70
C ALA A 3 63.48 1.98 5.70
N VAL A 4 63.06 2.44 6.88
CA VAL A 4 62.43 1.63 7.93
C VAL A 4 60.93 1.60 7.64
N LEU A 5 60.43 0.41 7.27
CA LEU A 5 59.01 0.15 7.10
C LEU A 5 58.41 -0.16 8.48
N LEU A 6 57.64 0.78 9.03
CA LEU A 6 56.89 0.57 10.27
C LEU A 6 55.60 -0.17 9.95
N LEU A 7 55.59 -1.48 10.20
CA LEU A 7 54.39 -2.32 10.22
C LEU A 7 53.61 -2.00 11.49
N ALA A 8 52.57 -1.16 11.38
CA ALA A 8 51.59 -0.97 12.44
C ALA A 8 50.63 -2.18 12.44
N ALA A 9 50.95 -3.19 13.25
CA ALA A 9 50.04 -4.26 13.60
C ALA A 9 48.92 -3.69 14.46
N GLY A 10 47.81 -3.30 13.83
CA GLY A 10 46.59 -2.89 14.50
C GLY A 10 46.00 -4.07 15.27
N LEU A 11 46.25 -4.11 16.59
CA LEU A 11 45.53 -4.96 17.52
C LEU A 11 44.04 -4.61 17.47
N LEU A 12 43.26 -5.40 16.73
CA LEU A 12 41.81 -5.48 16.84
C LEU A 12 41.48 -5.95 18.25
N LEU A 13 41.38 -5.02 19.20
CA LEU A 13 40.82 -5.30 20.50
C LEU A 13 39.40 -5.85 20.28
N PRO A 14 39.05 -7.02 20.85
CA PRO A 14 37.70 -7.52 20.80
C PRO A 14 36.79 -6.47 21.44
N SER A 15 35.87 -5.94 20.64
CA SER A 15 34.82 -5.02 21.12
C SER A 15 34.17 -5.68 22.33
N PRO A 16 34.07 -5.00 23.50
CA PRO A 16 33.63 -5.64 24.73
C PRO A 16 32.30 -6.32 24.45
N ALA A 17 32.27 -7.64 24.62
CA ALA A 17 31.08 -8.46 24.46
C ALA A 17 29.97 -7.79 25.26
N ARG A 18 29.05 -7.15 24.53
CA ARG A 18 27.90 -6.44 25.07
C ARG A 18 27.23 -7.45 26.01
N ALA A 19 27.30 -7.22 27.32
CA ALA A 19 26.72 -8.11 28.32
C ALA A 19 25.35 -8.53 27.78
N ALA A 20 25.17 -9.82 27.52
CA ALA A 20 24.03 -10.32 26.77
C ALA A 20 22.77 -10.07 27.59
N GLU A 21 22.21 -8.87 27.45
CA GLU A 21 20.91 -8.49 28.02
C GLU A 21 19.92 -9.56 27.54
N SER A 22 19.20 -10.16 28.49
CA SER A 22 18.26 -11.24 28.19
C SER A 22 17.31 -10.79 27.08
N PRO A 23 17.32 -11.43 25.89
CA PRO A 23 16.46 -11.04 24.77
C PRO A 23 14.99 -10.95 25.16
N LEU A 24 14.54 -11.79 26.10
CA LEU A 24 13.19 -11.77 26.65
C LEU A 24 12.86 -10.47 27.37
N LEU A 25 13.80 -9.91 28.14
CA LEU A 25 13.59 -8.66 28.88
C LEU A 25 13.43 -7.48 27.92
N GLU A 26 14.21 -7.47 26.84
CA GLU A 26 14.07 -6.49 25.76
C GLU A 26 12.73 -6.65 25.02
N MET A 27 12.31 -7.88 24.72
CA MET A 27 11.03 -8.14 24.06
C MET A 27 9.84 -7.71 24.91
N LYS A 28 9.89 -7.97 26.22
CA LYS A 28 8.87 -7.52 27.19
C LYS A 28 8.81 -6.00 27.26
N ALA A 29 9.95 -5.34 27.41
CA ALA A 29 10.02 -3.87 27.49
C ALA A 29 9.41 -3.21 26.24
N ARG A 30 9.70 -3.76 25.04
CA ARG A 30 9.19 -3.26 23.76
C ARG A 30 7.73 -3.63 23.47
N LYS A 31 7.09 -4.42 24.34
CA LYS A 31 5.75 -5.00 24.15
C LYS A 31 5.67 -5.91 22.91
N VAL A 32 6.75 -6.61 22.58
CA VAL A 32 6.75 -7.65 21.53
C VAL A 32 6.09 -8.93 22.04
N VAL A 33 6.27 -9.23 23.32
CA VAL A 33 5.65 -10.35 24.03
C VAL A 33 4.89 -9.83 25.25
N SER A 34 3.99 -10.66 25.79
CA SER A 34 3.33 -10.37 27.06
C SER A 34 4.34 -10.22 28.21
N ALA A 35 4.02 -9.39 29.21
CA ALA A 35 4.85 -9.19 30.40
C ALA A 35 5.12 -10.50 31.15
N ASP A 36 4.16 -11.44 31.11
CA ASP A 36 4.22 -12.73 31.79
C ASP A 36 4.80 -13.85 30.91
N ALA A 37 5.19 -13.55 29.66
CA ALA A 37 5.72 -14.55 28.74
C ALA A 37 7.03 -15.18 29.26
N THR A 38 7.11 -16.50 29.22
CA THR A 38 8.33 -17.28 29.53
C THR A 38 9.04 -17.76 28.27
N GLU A 39 8.29 -17.91 27.18
CA GLU A 39 8.76 -18.35 25.86
C GLU A 39 8.32 -17.33 24.79
N TRP A 40 8.90 -17.43 23.61
CA TRP A 40 8.55 -16.57 22.47
C TRP A 40 8.64 -17.32 21.14
N SER A 41 7.87 -16.86 20.17
CA SER A 41 7.75 -17.47 18.86
C SER A 41 8.84 -17.02 17.88
N PRO A 42 9.04 -17.75 16.77
CA PRO A 42 9.90 -17.30 15.67
C PRO A 42 9.45 -15.96 15.06
N GLU A 43 8.15 -15.66 15.06
CA GLU A 43 7.59 -14.40 14.56
C GLU A 43 7.97 -13.22 15.46
N GLU A 44 7.88 -13.39 16.77
CA GLU A 44 8.30 -12.39 17.75
C GLU A 44 9.81 -12.12 17.65
N THR A 45 10.60 -13.15 17.35
CA THR A 45 12.04 -13.02 17.04
C THR A 45 12.26 -12.22 15.75
N ALA A 46 11.44 -12.42 14.72
CA ALA A 46 11.49 -11.62 13.49
C ALA A 46 11.14 -10.15 13.76
N THR A 47 10.11 -9.90 14.60
CA THR A 47 9.73 -8.55 15.04
C THR A 47 10.86 -7.86 15.79
N LEU A 48 11.48 -8.52 16.77
CA LEU A 48 12.63 -7.94 17.48
C LEU A 48 13.77 -7.55 16.53
N ARG A 49 14.06 -8.40 15.53
CA ARG A 49 15.08 -8.09 14.51
C ARG A 49 14.71 -6.87 13.67
N ARG A 50 13.45 -6.70 13.28
CA ARG A 50 12.96 -5.50 12.57
C ARG A 50 13.13 -4.25 13.42
N LEU A 51 12.72 -4.29 14.70
CA LEU A 51 12.87 -3.16 15.63
C LEU A 51 14.34 -2.73 15.77
N ARG A 52 15.24 -3.67 16.05
CA ARG A 52 16.69 -3.39 16.18
C ARG A 52 17.29 -2.83 14.89
N ARG A 53 16.82 -3.29 13.72
CA ARG A 53 17.27 -2.76 12.43
C ARG A 53 16.79 -1.32 12.21
N ALA A 54 15.52 -1.03 12.51
CA ALA A 54 14.98 0.32 12.47
C ALA A 54 15.74 1.28 13.40
N GLU A 55 16.10 0.82 14.59
CA GLU A 55 16.97 1.58 15.51
C GLU A 55 18.35 1.86 14.93
N ALA A 56 19.01 0.84 14.35
CA ALA A 56 20.29 1.02 13.66
C ALA A 56 20.18 1.99 12.47
N TRP A 57 18.97 2.16 11.95
CA TRP A 57 18.62 3.14 10.93
C TRP A 57 18.23 4.52 11.49
N GLY A 58 18.29 4.71 12.80
CA GLY A 58 18.03 6.00 13.44
C GLY A 58 16.55 6.33 13.57
N ALA A 59 15.66 5.33 13.59
CA ALA A 59 14.21 5.53 13.73
C ALA A 59 13.82 6.41 14.92
N LEU A 60 14.48 6.23 16.07
CA LEU A 60 14.21 7.02 17.29
C LEU A 60 14.51 8.51 17.10
N GLN A 61 15.66 8.86 16.51
CA GLN A 61 16.00 10.25 16.26
C GLN A 61 15.04 10.84 15.21
N TYR A 62 14.78 10.09 14.15
CA TYR A 62 13.87 10.52 13.10
C TYR A 62 12.45 10.78 13.63
N LEU A 63 11.93 9.90 14.49
CA LEU A 63 10.63 10.12 15.13
C LEU A 63 10.65 11.38 15.97
N ARG A 64 11.65 11.57 16.83
CA ARG A 64 11.79 12.78 17.65
C ARG A 64 11.78 14.04 16.79
N ASP A 65 12.51 14.04 15.68
CA ASP A 65 12.58 15.19 14.76
C ASP A 65 11.24 15.46 14.06
N LYS A 66 10.43 14.42 13.82
CA LYS A 66 9.17 14.51 13.07
C LYS A 66 7.94 14.78 13.93
N THR A 67 7.88 14.20 15.13
CA THR A 67 6.71 14.28 16.01
C THR A 67 6.96 15.17 17.22
N GLY A 68 8.21 15.55 17.49
CA GLY A 68 8.60 16.32 18.68
C GLY A 68 8.60 15.51 19.99
N THR A 69 8.09 14.28 19.99
CA THR A 69 7.97 13.43 21.18
C THR A 69 8.19 11.95 20.85
N LEU A 70 8.68 11.18 21.83
CA LEU A 70 8.82 9.73 21.74
C LEU A 70 7.81 8.97 22.59
N ASP A 71 6.81 9.67 23.15
CA ASP A 71 5.81 9.03 23.99
C ASP A 71 5.08 7.88 23.26
N GLY A 72 4.99 6.74 23.93
CA GLY A 72 4.49 5.48 23.38
C GLY A 72 5.32 4.85 22.25
N SER A 73 6.25 5.58 21.64
CA SER A 73 7.07 5.12 20.51
C SER A 73 8.44 4.57 20.94
N ALA A 74 8.90 4.95 22.12
CA ALA A 74 10.11 4.43 22.74
C ALA A 74 9.88 4.04 24.21
N VAL A 75 10.68 3.12 24.70
CA VAL A 75 10.78 2.76 26.12
C VAL A 75 12.21 2.93 26.60
N GLU A 76 12.36 3.36 27.84
CA GLU A 76 13.65 3.46 28.49
C GLU A 76 13.95 2.14 29.19
N LEU A 77 15.09 1.53 28.87
CA LEU A 77 15.61 0.37 29.56
C LEU A 77 16.88 0.75 30.34
N PRO A 78 16.95 0.46 31.66
CA PRO A 78 18.17 0.70 32.43
C PRO A 78 19.28 -0.19 31.88
N SER A 79 20.35 0.43 31.39
CA SER A 79 21.59 -0.26 31.03
C SER A 79 22.54 -0.14 32.22
N GLY A 80 23.27 -1.22 32.55
CA GLY A 80 23.96 -1.46 33.83
C GLY A 80 25.08 -0.50 34.28
N LYS A 81 25.01 0.79 33.95
CA LYS A 81 25.93 1.87 34.32
C LYS A 81 25.19 3.19 34.62
N GLY A 82 23.91 3.13 35.00
CA GLY A 82 23.07 4.32 35.25
C GLY A 82 22.59 5.03 33.99
N TYR A 83 23.00 4.59 32.80
CA TYR A 83 22.48 5.10 31.54
C TYR A 83 21.17 4.42 31.18
N LYS A 84 20.21 5.22 30.71
CA LYS A 84 18.98 4.71 30.12
C LYS A 84 19.16 4.57 28.62
N ARG A 85 18.93 3.36 28.11
CA ARG A 85 18.91 3.11 26.67
C ARG A 85 17.48 3.26 26.18
N LEU A 86 17.28 4.10 25.16
CA LEU A 86 16.00 4.17 24.46
C LEU A 86 15.88 3.01 23.49
N LEU A 87 14.75 2.32 23.55
CA LEU A 87 14.39 1.22 22.67
C LEU A 87 13.07 1.53 21.96
N LEU A 88 13.01 1.25 20.66
CA LEU A 88 11.83 1.40 19.82
C LEU A 88 10.77 0.35 20.18
N THR A 89 9.54 0.79 20.43
CA THR A 89 8.38 -0.12 20.63
C THR A 89 7.83 -0.59 19.29
N VAL A 90 6.94 -1.60 19.29
CA VAL A 90 6.19 -2.01 18.09
C VAL A 90 5.42 -0.82 17.50
N ARG A 91 4.63 -0.13 18.33
CA ARG A 91 3.90 1.08 17.94
C ARG A 91 4.83 2.16 17.38
N GLY A 92 6.00 2.37 17.97
CA GLY A 92 6.98 3.33 17.49
C GLY A 92 7.52 2.97 16.11
N HIS A 93 7.78 1.68 15.87
CA HIS A 93 8.19 1.19 14.56
C HIS A 93 7.11 1.41 13.50
N ASP A 94 5.85 1.12 13.82
CA ASP A 94 4.75 1.29 12.86
C ASP A 94 4.53 2.77 12.52
N ASN A 95 4.57 3.65 13.52
CA ASN A 95 4.55 5.10 13.31
C ASN A 95 5.72 5.57 12.44
N TRP A 96 6.93 5.08 12.72
CA TRP A 96 8.12 5.42 11.96
C TRP A 96 7.99 4.98 10.50
N LEU A 97 7.56 3.74 10.27
CA LEU A 97 7.39 3.18 8.95
C LEU A 97 6.28 3.92 8.18
N PHE A 98 5.18 4.26 8.85
CA PHE A 98 4.08 5.04 8.27
C PHE A 98 4.56 6.39 7.76
N ILE A 99 5.19 7.19 8.63
CA ILE A 99 5.69 8.52 8.24
C ILE A 99 6.71 8.38 7.09
N LEU A 100 7.63 7.42 7.20
CA LEU A 100 8.65 7.20 6.15
C LEU A 100 8.02 6.78 4.81
N SER A 101 6.95 6.01 4.84
CA SER A 101 6.22 5.57 3.64
C SER A 101 5.50 6.72 2.96
N GLN A 102 4.87 7.63 3.73
CA GLN A 102 4.27 8.85 3.19
C GLN A 102 5.32 9.76 2.53
N GLU A 103 6.49 9.93 3.17
CA GLU A 103 7.58 10.71 2.58
C GLU A 103 8.14 10.07 1.30
N ALA A 104 8.27 8.73 1.29
CA ALA A 104 8.72 8.01 0.12
C ALA A 104 7.73 8.14 -1.03
N ARG A 105 6.44 8.01 -0.74
CA ARG A 105 5.37 8.23 -1.71
C ARG A 105 5.48 9.62 -2.33
N ALA A 106 5.46 10.68 -1.51
CA ALA A 106 5.57 12.06 -2.00
C ALA A 106 6.85 12.30 -2.82
N TYR A 107 7.96 11.68 -2.43
CA TYR A 107 9.20 11.73 -3.19
C TYR A 107 9.05 11.11 -4.59
N PHE A 108 8.51 9.91 -4.70
CA PHE A 108 8.34 9.25 -6.00
C PHE A 108 7.30 9.97 -6.88
N GLU A 109 6.24 10.53 -6.30
CA GLU A 109 5.28 11.39 -7.02
C GLU A 109 5.99 12.62 -7.61
N SER A 110 6.88 13.25 -6.84
CA SER A 110 7.67 14.40 -7.32
C SER A 110 8.66 14.06 -8.45
N LYS A 111 8.94 12.77 -8.67
CA LYS A 111 9.78 12.27 -9.78
C LYS A 111 8.95 11.84 -11.00
N GLY A 112 7.66 12.16 -11.01
CA GLY A 112 6.74 11.82 -12.10
C GLY A 112 6.16 10.41 -11.98
N GLY A 113 6.24 9.79 -10.80
CA GLY A 113 5.47 8.58 -10.51
C GLY A 113 3.99 8.94 -10.38
N GLU A 114 3.13 8.31 -11.18
CA GLU A 114 1.69 8.50 -11.04
C GLU A 114 1.19 7.88 -9.73
N ALA A 115 0.34 8.61 -8.99
CA ALA A 115 -0.16 8.20 -7.68
C ALA A 115 -0.83 6.81 -7.69
N LYS A 116 -1.53 6.46 -8.78
CA LYS A 116 -2.19 5.15 -8.96
C LYS A 116 -1.19 3.99 -9.02
N TYR A 117 0.02 4.25 -9.49
CA TYR A 117 1.00 3.27 -9.89
C TYR A 117 2.21 3.20 -8.96
N ILE A 118 2.28 4.10 -7.99
CA ILE A 118 3.43 4.23 -7.10
C ILE A 118 3.71 2.99 -6.24
N PHE A 119 2.65 2.26 -5.90
CA PHE A 119 2.74 1.02 -5.12
C PHE A 119 3.24 -0.18 -5.95
N GLN A 120 3.32 -0.01 -7.27
CA GLN A 120 3.86 -0.99 -8.22
C GLN A 120 5.33 -0.70 -8.58
N LEU A 121 5.93 0.35 -8.00
CA LEU A 121 7.33 0.66 -8.25
C LEU A 121 8.23 -0.48 -7.75
N THR A 122 9.17 -0.84 -8.61
CA THR A 122 10.16 -1.88 -8.35
C THR A 122 11.57 -1.37 -8.63
N ASP A 123 12.56 -1.98 -7.99
CA ASP A 123 13.95 -1.78 -8.38
C ASP A 123 14.29 -2.51 -9.70
N LEU A 124 15.54 -2.44 -10.13
CA LEU A 124 16.02 -3.14 -11.33
C LEU A 124 15.96 -4.67 -11.20
N GLU A 125 15.91 -5.20 -9.96
CA GLU A 125 15.77 -6.61 -9.63
C GLU A 125 14.29 -7.04 -9.49
N LYS A 126 13.35 -6.14 -9.81
CA LYS A 126 11.90 -6.33 -9.68
C LYS A 126 11.41 -6.49 -8.23
N LYS A 127 12.19 -6.04 -7.24
CA LYS A 127 11.77 -5.98 -5.83
C LYS A 127 10.90 -4.75 -5.60
N ARG A 128 9.73 -4.97 -5.01
CA ARG A 128 8.77 -3.89 -4.72
C ARG A 128 9.25 -2.99 -3.59
N PHE A 129 9.04 -1.68 -3.74
CA PHE A 129 9.30 -0.73 -2.66
C PHE A 129 8.17 -0.68 -1.64
N PHE A 130 6.93 -0.85 -2.09
CA PHE A 130 5.75 -0.83 -1.25
C PHE A 130 5.07 -2.20 -1.24
N ASP A 131 4.49 -2.56 -0.10
CA ASP A 131 3.56 -3.67 0.01
C ASP A 131 2.16 -3.29 -0.50
N ASP A 132 1.20 -4.20 -0.34
CA ASP A 132 -0.18 -4.03 -0.79
C ASP A 132 -0.98 -3.06 0.10
N GLU A 133 -0.49 -2.78 1.32
CA GLU A 133 -1.05 -1.79 2.24
C GLU A 133 -0.50 -0.37 1.98
N GLY A 134 0.44 -0.25 1.04
CA GLY A 134 1.08 1.01 0.68
C GLY A 134 2.20 1.43 1.65
N MET A 135 2.69 0.50 2.47
CA MET A 135 3.80 0.70 3.39
C MET A 135 5.11 0.26 2.73
N LEU A 136 6.23 0.88 3.11
CA LEU A 136 7.53 0.48 2.58
C LEU A 136 7.90 -0.93 3.05
N THR A 137 8.33 -1.76 2.12
CA THR A 137 8.96 -3.05 2.45
C THR A 137 10.34 -2.82 3.09
N ASP A 138 10.92 -3.85 3.73
CA ASP A 138 12.30 -3.80 4.23
C ASP A 138 13.30 -3.32 3.16
N HIS A 139 13.10 -3.76 1.92
CA HIS A 139 13.88 -3.33 0.77
C HIS A 139 13.58 -1.88 0.40
N GLY A 140 12.30 -1.50 0.34
CA GLY A 140 11.86 -0.12 0.10
C GLY A 140 12.45 0.87 1.09
N VAL A 141 12.46 0.54 2.39
CA VAL A 141 13.10 1.37 3.43
C VAL A 141 14.59 1.54 3.16
N ALA A 142 15.31 0.44 2.93
CA ALA A 142 16.75 0.49 2.68
C ALA A 142 17.05 1.37 1.45
N THR A 143 16.32 1.17 0.35
CA THR A 143 16.44 1.93 -0.90
C THR A 143 16.09 3.40 -0.70
N TYR A 144 14.97 3.72 -0.06
CA TYR A 144 14.57 5.11 0.18
C TYR A 144 15.57 5.87 1.08
N ARG A 145 16.16 5.21 2.07
CA ARG A 145 17.23 5.82 2.86
C ARG A 145 18.48 6.13 2.04
N ARG A 146 18.83 5.29 1.06
CA ARG A 146 19.91 5.58 0.10
C ARG A 146 19.57 6.81 -0.74
N ILE A 147 18.33 6.92 -1.21
CA ILE A 147 17.81 8.11 -1.92
C ILE A 147 17.98 9.37 -1.06
N ARG A 148 17.55 9.34 0.21
CA ARG A 148 17.68 10.49 1.13
C ARG A 148 19.12 10.90 1.39
N ARG A 149 20.07 9.97 1.28
CA ARG A 149 21.52 10.22 1.34
C ARG A 149 22.13 10.64 0.00
N ARG A 150 21.30 10.93 -1.00
CA ARG A 150 21.70 11.29 -2.38
C ARG A 150 22.58 10.24 -3.05
N GLN A 151 22.43 8.97 -2.67
CA GLN A 151 23.13 7.88 -3.33
C GLN A 151 22.43 7.52 -4.65
N ALA A 152 23.21 6.98 -5.59
CA ALA A 152 22.67 6.45 -6.85
C ALA A 152 21.72 5.29 -6.55
N VAL A 153 20.46 5.46 -6.95
CA VAL A 153 19.40 4.46 -6.86
C VAL A 153 18.59 4.55 -8.15
N TYR A 154 18.23 3.39 -8.69
CA TYR A 154 17.44 3.25 -9.91
C TYR A 154 16.20 2.42 -9.64
N TRP A 155 15.11 2.75 -10.31
CA TRP A 155 13.83 2.04 -10.22
C TRP A 155 13.11 2.01 -11.57
N ILE A 156 12.17 1.10 -11.72
CA ILE A 156 11.35 0.92 -12.91
C ILE A 156 9.99 1.54 -12.64
N ASN A 157 9.61 2.51 -13.47
CA ASN A 157 8.24 3.05 -13.47
C ASN A 157 7.27 2.09 -14.17
N THR A 158 5.98 2.34 -14.05
CA THR A 158 4.95 1.53 -14.73
C THR A 158 5.04 1.53 -16.24
N ASP A 159 5.63 2.57 -16.84
CA ASP A 159 5.92 2.61 -18.28
C ASP A 159 7.09 1.70 -18.69
N GLY A 160 7.68 0.95 -17.73
CA GLY A 160 8.86 0.12 -17.93
C GLY A 160 10.16 0.91 -18.06
N ARG A 161 10.11 2.24 -17.99
CA ARG A 161 11.30 3.10 -18.12
C ARG A 161 12.08 3.17 -16.81
N PRO A 162 13.41 2.97 -16.84
CA PRO A 162 14.23 3.16 -15.65
C PRO A 162 14.34 4.65 -15.32
N GLN A 163 14.08 4.99 -14.07
CA GLN A 163 14.34 6.29 -13.46
C GLN A 163 15.40 6.16 -12.36
N GLY A 164 15.94 7.29 -11.88
CA GLY A 164 16.91 7.27 -10.80
C GLY A 164 17.15 8.64 -10.15
N THR A 165 17.84 8.63 -9.01
CA THR A 165 18.28 9.85 -8.31
C THR A 165 19.35 10.63 -9.08
N ILE A 166 20.13 9.91 -9.89
CA ILE A 166 21.18 10.43 -10.76
C ILE A 166 20.82 9.95 -12.17
N ARG A 167 21.21 10.71 -13.21
CA ARG A 167 21.03 10.29 -14.61
C ARG A 167 21.56 8.84 -14.77
N PRO A 168 20.74 7.88 -15.25
CA PRO A 168 21.18 6.50 -15.36
C PRO A 168 22.44 6.37 -16.23
N PRO A 169 23.34 5.41 -15.96
CA PRO A 169 24.45 5.13 -16.86
C PRO A 169 23.89 4.79 -18.24
N LEU A 170 24.55 5.21 -19.32
CA LEU A 170 24.06 5.00 -20.69
C LEU A 170 23.71 3.53 -20.98
N ALA A 171 24.44 2.58 -20.39
CA ALA A 171 24.16 1.15 -20.51
C ALA A 171 22.77 0.73 -20.01
N ALA A 172 22.24 1.40 -18.97
CA ALA A 172 20.89 1.16 -18.46
C ALA A 172 19.80 1.89 -19.27
N GLN A 173 20.18 2.89 -20.08
CA GLN A 173 19.28 3.60 -20.98
C GLN A 173 19.14 2.93 -22.35
N ALA A 174 19.92 1.88 -22.62
CA ALA A 174 19.74 1.02 -23.78
C ALA A 174 18.46 0.19 -23.58
N VAL A 175 17.31 0.86 -23.69
CA VAL A 175 16.04 0.19 -23.92
C VAL A 175 16.30 -0.73 -25.11
N PRO A 176 16.07 -2.05 -24.99
CA PRO A 176 16.12 -2.91 -26.17
C PRO A 176 15.17 -2.24 -27.14
N ARG A 177 15.71 -1.71 -28.26
CA ARG A 177 14.86 -1.22 -29.34
C ARG A 177 13.95 -2.39 -29.63
N GLN A 178 12.67 -2.27 -29.30
CA GLN A 178 11.68 -3.24 -29.70
C GLN A 178 11.94 -3.40 -31.20
N ALA A 179 12.35 -4.60 -31.61
CA ALA A 179 12.51 -4.88 -33.02
C ALA A 179 11.23 -4.37 -33.69
N PRO A 180 11.32 -3.58 -34.77
CA PRO A 180 10.15 -3.02 -35.42
C PRO A 180 9.13 -4.14 -35.54
N ALA A 181 7.92 -3.91 -35.03
CA ALA A 181 6.89 -4.92 -35.02
C ALA A 181 6.83 -5.52 -36.43
N PRO A 182 6.87 -6.86 -36.57
CA PRO A 182 6.71 -7.46 -37.89
C PRO A 182 5.47 -6.85 -38.52
N PRO A 183 5.51 -6.52 -39.83
CA PRO A 183 4.37 -5.91 -40.50
C PRO A 183 3.11 -6.72 -40.19
N PRO A 184 1.97 -6.06 -39.92
CA PRO A 184 0.75 -6.76 -39.59
C PRO A 184 0.51 -7.84 -40.66
N PRO A 185 0.20 -9.09 -40.25
CA PRO A 185 -0.18 -10.10 -41.23
C PRO A 185 -1.33 -9.55 -42.07
N PRO A 186 -1.39 -9.89 -43.37
CA PRO A 186 -2.48 -9.45 -44.23
C PRO A 186 -3.82 -9.80 -43.58
N PRO A 187 -4.83 -8.91 -43.68
CA PRO A 187 -6.12 -9.11 -43.04
C PRO A 187 -6.66 -10.49 -43.43
N ALA A 188 -6.96 -11.31 -42.42
CA ALA A 188 -7.59 -12.60 -42.64
C ALA A 188 -8.91 -12.38 -43.40
N PRO A 189 -9.24 -13.24 -44.36
CA PRO A 189 -10.52 -13.15 -45.07
C PRO A 189 -11.68 -13.15 -44.05
N PRO A 190 -12.73 -12.35 -44.29
CA PRO A 190 -13.85 -12.23 -43.37
C PRO A 190 -14.45 -13.61 -43.11
N LYS A 191 -14.38 -14.06 -41.85
CA LYS A 191 -15.09 -15.27 -41.40
C LYS A 191 -16.59 -15.01 -41.57
N LYS A 192 -17.28 -15.95 -42.24
CA LYS A 192 -18.73 -15.98 -42.34
C LYS A 192 -19.34 -15.85 -40.92
N PRO A 193 -20.46 -15.12 -40.77
CA PRO A 193 -21.17 -15.04 -39.50
C PRO A 193 -21.60 -16.45 -39.09
N GLU A 194 -21.01 -16.93 -38.00
CA GLU A 194 -21.39 -18.16 -37.32
C GLU A 194 -22.52 -17.77 -36.36
N THR A 195 -23.72 -18.24 -36.69
CA THR A 195 -24.97 -18.06 -35.96
C THR A 195 -24.78 -18.55 -34.52
N GLU A 196 -24.98 -17.68 -33.52
CA GLU A 196 -25.11 -18.10 -32.12
C GLU A 196 -26.51 -18.69 -31.89
N PRO A 197 -26.63 -19.94 -31.39
CA PRO A 197 -27.85 -20.43 -30.77
C PRO A 197 -27.63 -20.58 -29.25
N GLY A 198 -28.46 -19.93 -28.44
CA GLY A 198 -28.43 -20.17 -27.00
C GLY A 198 -29.21 -19.16 -26.17
N GLU A 199 -30.54 -19.21 -26.26
CA GLU A 199 -31.45 -18.65 -25.25
C GLU A 199 -31.08 -19.15 -23.84
N LEU A 200 -30.97 -18.22 -22.90
CA LEU A 200 -30.96 -18.51 -21.47
C LEU A 200 -32.41 -18.75 -20.99
N PRO A 201 -32.68 -19.83 -20.24
CA PRO A 201 -34.01 -20.07 -19.67
C PRO A 201 -34.32 -19.12 -18.51
N PRO A 202 -35.59 -18.70 -18.35
CA PRO A 202 -36.02 -17.84 -17.25
C PRO A 202 -36.42 -18.66 -16.01
N GLY A 203 -36.13 -18.09 -14.83
CA GLY A 203 -36.93 -18.30 -13.63
C GLY A 203 -36.53 -19.48 -12.74
N ALA A 204 -35.76 -19.17 -11.68
CA ALA A 204 -35.84 -19.91 -10.43
C ALA A 204 -36.22 -18.91 -9.30
N PRO A 205 -37.33 -19.14 -8.57
CA PRO A 205 -37.68 -18.32 -7.42
C PRO A 205 -36.75 -18.66 -6.25
N VAL A 206 -36.11 -17.64 -5.68
CA VAL A 206 -35.32 -17.78 -4.45
C VAL A 206 -36.26 -17.61 -3.28
N GLU A 207 -36.69 -18.74 -2.69
CA GLU A 207 -37.46 -18.76 -1.45
C GLU A 207 -36.60 -18.35 -0.25
N GLY A 208 -37.19 -17.50 0.59
CA GLY A 208 -36.55 -16.89 1.75
C GLY A 208 -36.31 -17.87 2.89
N GLY A 209 -35.05 -17.91 3.35
CA GLY A 209 -34.66 -18.46 4.64
C GLY A 209 -34.24 -17.34 5.59
N PHE A 210 -35.00 -17.16 6.67
CA PHE A 210 -34.72 -16.23 7.77
C PHE A 210 -33.39 -16.58 8.49
N GLY A 211 -32.56 -15.56 8.74
CA GLY A 211 -31.84 -15.46 10.02
C GLY A 211 -30.33 -15.72 10.08
N GLN A 212 -29.60 -15.86 8.96
CA GLN A 212 -28.14 -15.87 8.98
C GLN A 212 -27.58 -14.59 8.33
N ARG A 213 -26.82 -13.79 9.11
CA ARG A 213 -25.97 -12.73 8.55
C ARG A 213 -24.93 -13.41 7.65
N PHE A 214 -25.08 -13.27 6.34
CA PHE A 214 -24.11 -13.86 5.41
C PHE A 214 -22.80 -13.05 5.48
N PRO A 215 -21.63 -13.69 5.36
CA PRO A 215 -20.34 -13.00 5.31
C PRO A 215 -20.24 -11.96 4.18
N ALA A 216 -21.12 -12.03 3.17
CA ALA A 216 -21.28 -11.02 2.12
C ALA A 216 -21.72 -9.65 2.65
N ASP A 217 -22.51 -9.59 3.72
CA ASP A 217 -23.01 -8.31 4.28
C ASP A 217 -21.89 -7.51 4.94
N ALA A 218 -20.88 -8.18 5.52
CA ALA A 218 -19.73 -7.52 6.13
C ALA A 218 -18.83 -6.86 5.08
N ALA A 219 -18.59 -7.54 3.96
CA ALA A 219 -17.84 -6.99 2.84
C ALA A 219 -18.60 -5.83 2.16
N ALA A 220 -19.92 -5.97 2.00
CA ALA A 220 -20.79 -4.91 1.47
C ALA A 220 -20.80 -3.67 2.38
N GLY A 221 -20.81 -3.85 3.70
CA GLY A 221 -20.74 -2.75 4.67
C GLY A 221 -19.48 -1.90 4.51
N GLY A 222 -18.31 -2.53 4.42
CA GLY A 222 -17.05 -1.82 4.21
C GLY A 222 -16.99 -1.05 2.88
N LEU A 223 -17.58 -1.62 1.83
CA LEU A 223 -17.69 -0.96 0.52
C LEU A 223 -18.64 0.25 0.57
N ILE A 224 -19.80 0.10 1.24
CA ILE A 224 -20.77 1.19 1.43
C ILE A 224 -20.14 2.34 2.20
N ASP A 225 -19.47 2.05 3.33
CA ASP A 225 -18.80 3.07 4.14
C ASP A 225 -17.72 3.81 3.33
N ALA A 226 -16.95 3.09 2.52
CA ALA A 226 -15.95 3.70 1.64
C ALA A 226 -16.59 4.60 0.57
N MET A 227 -17.70 4.19 -0.03
CA MET A 227 -18.43 4.97 -1.04
C MET A 227 -19.04 6.24 -0.43
N VAL A 228 -19.73 6.12 0.70
CA VAL A 228 -20.35 7.25 1.41
C VAL A 228 -19.27 8.23 1.88
N LYS A 229 -18.16 7.74 2.43
CA LYS A 229 -17.01 8.57 2.81
C LYS A 229 -16.35 9.24 1.59
N GLY A 230 -16.39 8.59 0.44
CA GLY A 230 -15.97 9.15 -0.84
C GLY A 230 -16.93 10.20 -1.42
N GLY A 231 -18.09 10.44 -0.80
CA GLY A 231 -19.09 11.40 -1.26
C GLY A 231 -20.09 10.82 -2.26
N ALA A 232 -20.19 9.49 -2.38
CA ALA A 232 -21.24 8.87 -3.16
C ALA A 232 -22.62 9.11 -2.52
N VAL A 233 -23.63 9.37 -3.34
CA VAL A 233 -25.00 9.64 -2.89
C VAL A 233 -25.83 8.36 -3.02
N GLU A 234 -26.43 7.92 -1.91
CA GLU A 234 -27.40 6.82 -1.94
C GLU A 234 -28.71 7.28 -2.60
N ILE A 235 -29.20 6.46 -3.54
CA ILE A 235 -30.46 6.68 -4.24
C ILE A 235 -31.36 5.46 -4.12
N THR A 236 -32.67 5.70 -4.08
CA THR A 236 -33.66 4.62 -4.07
C THR A 236 -33.79 3.99 -5.46
N GLU A 237 -34.38 2.79 -5.54
CA GLU A 237 -34.67 2.14 -6.82
C GLU A 237 -35.60 2.99 -7.70
N GLU A 238 -36.57 3.66 -7.10
CA GLU A 238 -37.49 4.57 -7.80
C GLU A 238 -36.74 5.78 -8.37
N GLU A 239 -35.81 6.36 -7.60
CA GLU A 239 -34.94 7.44 -8.06
C GLU A 239 -34.02 7.00 -9.20
N ALA A 240 -33.44 5.79 -9.11
CA ALA A 240 -32.61 5.22 -10.18
C ALA A 240 -33.43 5.02 -11.47
N LYS A 241 -34.67 4.54 -11.36
CA LYS A 241 -35.58 4.37 -12.49
C LYS A 241 -36.01 5.71 -13.10
N ALA A 242 -36.31 6.70 -12.27
CA ALA A 242 -36.64 8.05 -12.71
C ALA A 242 -35.44 8.73 -13.40
N LEU A 243 -34.22 8.52 -12.88
CA LEU A 243 -32.99 8.99 -13.51
C LEU A 243 -32.81 8.37 -14.90
N ALA A 244 -32.98 7.04 -15.04
CA ALA A 244 -32.91 6.33 -16.33
C ALA A 244 -33.88 6.93 -17.37
N ALA A 245 -35.14 7.14 -16.97
CA ALA A 245 -36.14 7.76 -17.82
C ALA A 245 -35.75 9.19 -18.23
N SER A 246 -35.23 9.99 -17.30
CA SER A 246 -34.85 11.38 -17.54
C SER A 246 -33.57 11.55 -18.37
N SER A 247 -32.67 10.54 -18.35
CA SER A 247 -31.41 10.56 -19.08
C SER A 247 -31.49 9.90 -20.45
N GLN A 248 -32.64 9.34 -20.83
CA GLN A 248 -32.81 8.52 -22.04
C GLN A 248 -31.81 7.35 -22.11
N MET A 249 -31.34 6.87 -20.95
CA MET A 249 -30.42 5.73 -20.87
C MET A 249 -31.16 4.52 -20.32
N SER A 250 -30.81 3.33 -20.79
CA SER A 250 -31.33 2.11 -20.17
C SER A 250 -30.77 1.97 -18.75
N GLN A 251 -31.50 1.26 -17.88
CA GLN A 251 -31.05 0.99 -16.52
C GLN A 251 -29.72 0.22 -16.50
N GLU A 252 -29.51 -0.66 -17.48
CA GLU A 252 -28.25 -1.39 -17.65
C GLU A 252 -27.08 -0.47 -18.00
N ASP A 253 -27.30 0.54 -18.83
CA ASP A 253 -26.25 1.49 -19.21
C ASP A 253 -25.86 2.36 -18.02
N LEU A 254 -26.83 2.77 -17.19
CA LEU A 254 -26.55 3.50 -15.96
C LEU A 254 -25.70 2.69 -14.98
N LEU A 255 -25.98 1.39 -14.83
CA LEU A 255 -25.19 0.49 -13.98
C LEU A 255 -23.76 0.30 -14.49
N LYS A 256 -23.54 0.40 -15.79
CA LYS A 256 -22.20 0.30 -16.40
C LYS A 256 -21.39 1.58 -16.25
N THR A 257 -22.01 2.75 -16.32
CA THR A 257 -21.29 4.03 -16.36
C THR A 257 -21.15 4.69 -15.00
N SER A 258 -22.28 4.85 -14.29
CA SER A 258 -22.45 5.91 -13.29
C SER A 258 -22.96 5.41 -11.94
N LEU A 259 -23.63 4.26 -11.93
CA LEU A 259 -24.46 3.80 -10.83
C LEU A 259 -23.91 2.47 -10.32
N GLN A 260 -23.53 2.42 -9.04
CA GLN A 260 -23.00 1.22 -8.42
C GLN A 260 -24.08 0.56 -7.58
N ALA A 261 -24.43 -0.68 -7.92
CA ALA A 261 -25.42 -1.46 -7.19
C ALA A 261 -24.73 -2.41 -6.20
N VAL A 262 -25.09 -2.30 -4.93
CA VAL A 262 -24.51 -3.12 -3.85
C VAL A 262 -25.64 -3.84 -3.10
N PRO A 263 -25.64 -5.18 -3.04
CA PRO A 263 -26.57 -5.93 -2.20
C PRO A 263 -26.21 -5.73 -0.72
N PHE A 264 -27.16 -5.31 0.09
CA PHE A 264 -26.96 -5.12 1.53
C PHE A 264 -28.24 -5.41 2.31
N ASN A 265 -28.18 -6.32 3.29
CA ASN A 265 -29.33 -6.75 4.09
C ASN A 265 -30.52 -7.24 3.23
N GLY A 266 -30.23 -8.00 2.17
CA GLY A 266 -31.24 -8.54 1.27
C GLY A 266 -31.96 -7.51 0.39
N LYS A 267 -31.47 -6.27 0.32
CA LYS A 267 -31.96 -5.22 -0.59
C LYS A 267 -30.84 -4.69 -1.45
N MET A 268 -31.15 -4.34 -2.70
CA MET A 268 -30.22 -3.64 -3.59
C MET A 268 -30.19 -2.15 -3.23
N ARG A 269 -29.01 -1.65 -2.91
CA ARG A 269 -28.77 -0.21 -2.72
C ARG A 269 -28.00 0.32 -3.91
N PHE A 270 -28.36 1.52 -4.35
CA PHE A 270 -27.77 2.15 -5.51
C PHE A 270 -27.01 3.40 -5.06
N TYR A 271 -25.77 3.55 -5.54
CA TYR A 271 -24.90 4.67 -5.20
C TYR A 271 -24.45 5.37 -6.47
N LEU A 272 -24.57 6.70 -6.47
CA LEU A 272 -24.12 7.55 -7.56
C LEU A 272 -22.75 8.13 -7.20
N LYS A 273 -21.78 8.07 -8.14
CA LYS A 273 -20.42 8.55 -7.90
C LYS A 273 -20.39 10.08 -7.66
N PRO A 274 -19.49 10.57 -6.78
CA PRO A 274 -19.30 12.00 -6.58
C PRO A 274 -18.85 12.67 -7.89
N GLY A 275 -19.47 13.80 -8.22
CA GLY A 275 -19.15 14.58 -9.43
C GLY A 275 -19.75 14.04 -10.74
N ASP A 276 -20.59 13.01 -10.67
CA ASP A 276 -21.35 12.55 -11.83
C ASP A 276 -22.43 13.60 -12.20
N PRO A 277 -22.58 13.96 -13.50
CA PRO A 277 -23.58 14.94 -13.93
C PRO A 277 -25.02 14.53 -13.60
N LEU A 278 -25.29 13.25 -13.34
CA LEU A 278 -26.60 12.78 -12.90
C LEU A 278 -26.94 13.18 -11.47
N ALA A 279 -25.96 13.57 -10.65
CA ALA A 279 -26.19 14.03 -9.28
C ALA A 279 -27.01 15.34 -9.25
N GLU A 280 -26.78 16.25 -10.20
CA GLU A 280 -27.56 17.49 -10.32
C GLU A 280 -29.01 17.20 -10.71
N LYS A 281 -29.21 16.27 -11.66
CA LYS A 281 -30.56 15.82 -12.06
C LYS A 281 -31.33 15.19 -10.91
N LEU A 282 -30.65 14.39 -10.09
CA LEU A 282 -31.24 13.81 -8.89
C LEU A 282 -31.74 14.88 -7.90
N LEU A 283 -30.97 15.94 -7.69
CA LEU A 283 -31.39 17.05 -6.83
C LEU A 283 -32.64 17.74 -7.36
N LEU A 284 -32.72 17.97 -8.66
CA LEU A 284 -33.92 18.55 -9.30
C LEU A 284 -35.14 17.61 -9.16
N LEU A 285 -34.96 16.31 -9.34
CA LEU A 285 -36.03 15.32 -9.14
C LEU A 285 -36.55 15.33 -7.70
N ARG A 286 -35.65 15.37 -6.71
CA ARG A 286 -36.03 15.45 -5.29
C ARG A 286 -36.74 16.76 -4.94
N GLN A 287 -36.39 17.86 -5.59
CA GLN A 287 -37.08 19.14 -5.42
C GLN A 287 -38.48 19.12 -6.03
N ALA A 288 -38.66 18.48 -7.18
CA ALA A 288 -39.97 18.39 -7.85
C ALA A 288 -40.98 17.50 -7.08
N GLN A 289 -40.49 16.64 -6.18
CA GLN A 289 -41.33 15.75 -5.34
C GLN A 289 -41.70 16.36 -3.98
N ARG A 290 -41.15 17.53 -3.62
CA ARG A 290 -41.47 18.26 -2.39
C ARG A 290 -42.57 19.29 -2.64
#